data_AF-A0A6P0XEL6-F1
#
_entry.id   AF-A0A6P0XEL6-F1
#
_cell.length_a   1.000
_cell.length_b   1.000
_cell.length_c   1.000
_cell.angle_alpha   90.00
_cell.angle_beta   90.00
_cell.angle_gamma   90.00
#
_symmetry.space_group_name_H-M   'P 1'
#
loop_
_entity.id
_entity.type
_entity.pdbx_description
1 polymer ?
#
loop_
_entity_poly.entity_id
_entity_poly.type
_entity_poly.pdbx_seq_one_letter_code
_entity_poly.pdbx_strand_id
1 'polypeptide(L)'
;EKNASHKKYNSSKIKLLIQTLPGKFFITALAIIILYIPWILVIINNLQRAYDATNWARVSVGFNVLVKKWILSFSSLFIDLDFGFDSIATYLLRLPFLIIIGFGVYTVCRYCSRSTKLFVLTSIFVPFIILVIPDLFWSGKRSAVTRYLTSCFPAIYLSVAYLFSRYLGGNNVSHQLGDRLSLFSRQKFWRVVLAILLTASILSCSISAVSDTWWNKTPSYFNAEVAKKINASDYPLLLSDIGDDYTNIGDVISLSYLLDDNVQLLLLIQLANLEMVTSESEIFVFRPSRKLLEAMKAKQWELKSVVAGELWRVDISN
;
A
#
# COMPACT_ATOMS: atom_id res chain seq x y z
N GLU A 1 50.22 29.68 2.72
CA GLU A 1 49.57 29.27 4.00
C GLU A 1 48.05 29.02 3.93
N LYS A 2 47.25 29.79 3.19
CA LYS A 2 45.78 29.59 3.11
C LYS A 2 45.34 28.15 2.73
N ASN A 3 46.02 27.49 1.80
CA ASN A 3 45.69 26.12 1.37
C ASN A 3 45.95 25.03 2.43
N ALA A 4 46.91 25.23 3.35
CA ALA A 4 47.20 24.26 4.41
C ALA A 4 46.12 24.28 5.50
N SER A 5 45.57 25.46 5.82
CA SER A 5 44.51 25.63 6.82
C SER A 5 43.17 25.02 6.37
N HIS A 6 42.79 25.20 5.10
CA HIS A 6 41.57 24.65 4.53
C HIS A 6 41.61 23.11 4.44
N LYS A 7 42.78 22.55 4.10
CA LYS A 7 42.98 21.09 4.02
C LYS A 7 42.94 20.44 5.41
N LYS A 8 43.48 21.12 6.44
CA LYS A 8 43.45 20.67 7.84
C LYS A 8 42.05 20.73 8.45
N TYR A 9 41.25 21.75 8.10
CA TYR A 9 39.85 21.90 8.51
C TYR A 9 38.90 20.88 7.86
N ASN A 10 39.09 20.56 6.57
CA ASN A 10 38.32 19.48 5.92
C ASN A 10 38.74 18.09 6.42
N SER A 11 40.04 17.87 6.68
CA SER A 11 40.53 16.62 7.28
C SER A 11 39.99 16.40 8.69
N SER A 12 39.84 17.45 9.51
CA SER A 12 39.26 17.33 10.85
C SER A 12 37.76 17.04 10.82
N LYS A 13 37.00 17.63 9.89
CA LYS A 13 35.58 17.28 9.68
C LYS A 13 35.39 15.84 9.19
N ILE A 14 36.25 15.37 8.28
CA ILE A 14 36.21 13.98 7.79
C ILE A 14 36.61 13.00 8.90
N LYS A 15 37.65 13.31 9.69
CA LYS A 15 38.02 12.51 10.87
C LYS A 15 36.90 12.46 11.91
N LEU A 16 36.22 13.58 12.16
CA LEU A 16 35.06 13.63 13.03
C LEU A 16 33.90 12.78 12.47
N LEU A 17 33.65 12.84 11.15
CA LEU A 17 32.63 12.02 10.49
C LEU A 17 32.93 10.51 10.61
N ILE A 18 34.19 10.12 10.39
CA ILE A 18 34.68 8.74 10.50
C ILE A 18 34.66 8.24 11.95
N GLN A 19 34.96 9.10 12.94
CA GLN A 19 34.80 8.76 14.36
C GLN A 19 33.33 8.65 14.80
N THR A 20 32.42 9.36 14.13
CA THR A 20 30.99 9.38 14.47
C THR A 20 30.13 8.34 13.77
N LEU A 21 30.64 7.68 12.72
CA LEU A 21 30.03 6.47 12.16
C LEU A 21 30.59 5.29 12.97
N PRO A 22 29.83 4.75 13.94
CA PRO A 22 30.36 3.73 14.81
C PRO A 22 30.75 2.53 13.95
N GLY A 23 31.96 1.99 14.08
CA GLY A 23 32.37 0.78 13.34
C GLY A 23 31.36 -0.37 13.45
N LYS A 24 30.57 -0.36 14.54
CA LYS A 24 29.36 -1.17 14.73
C LYS A 24 28.38 -1.10 13.54
N PHE A 25 28.09 0.08 12.98
CA PHE A 25 27.22 0.23 11.81
C PHE A 25 27.72 -0.57 10.62
N PHE A 26 29.01 -0.45 10.27
CA PHE A 26 29.58 -1.17 9.14
C PHE A 26 29.65 -2.67 9.39
N ILE A 27 30.01 -3.09 10.61
CA ILE A 27 30.00 -4.50 11.01
C ILE A 27 28.58 -5.06 10.91
N THR A 28 27.57 -4.33 11.39
CA THR A 28 26.16 -4.74 11.29
C THR A 28 25.71 -4.80 9.83
N ALA A 29 26.05 -3.81 9.00
CA ALA A 29 25.71 -3.83 7.57
C ALA A 29 26.35 -5.03 6.84
N LEU A 30 27.62 -5.32 7.13
CA LEU A 30 28.31 -6.49 6.59
C LEU A 30 27.69 -7.80 7.07
N ALA A 31 27.37 -7.91 8.36
CA ALA A 31 26.70 -9.07 8.93
C ALA A 31 25.32 -9.30 8.27
N ILE A 32 24.55 -8.25 8.02
CA ILE A 32 23.28 -8.33 7.27
C ILE A 32 23.52 -8.88 5.86
N ILE A 33 24.50 -8.35 5.12
CA ILE A 33 24.82 -8.84 3.78
C ILE A 33 25.15 -10.34 3.82
N ILE A 34 26.01 -10.76 4.76
CA ILE A 34 26.41 -12.16 4.94
C ILE A 34 25.19 -13.04 5.24
N LEU A 35 24.33 -12.62 6.17
CA LEU A 35 23.11 -13.35 6.53
C LEU A 35 22.13 -13.48 5.35
N TYR A 36 22.15 -12.53 4.41
CA TYR A 36 21.32 -12.55 3.21
C TYR A 36 21.95 -13.27 2.01
N ILE A 37 23.22 -13.71 2.07
CA ILE A 37 23.89 -14.44 0.97
C ILE A 37 23.05 -15.63 0.46
N PRO A 38 22.47 -16.51 1.30
CA PRO A 38 21.71 -17.65 0.81
C PRO A 38 20.55 -17.24 -0.10
N TRP A 39 19.84 -16.17 0.24
CA TRP A 39 18.72 -15.65 -0.54
C TRP A 39 19.17 -14.95 -1.83
N ILE A 40 20.30 -14.23 -1.77
CA ILE A 40 20.91 -13.64 -2.96
C ILE A 40 21.26 -14.75 -3.97
N LEU A 41 21.87 -15.84 -3.50
CA LEU A 41 22.19 -17.00 -4.35
C LEU A 41 20.93 -17.65 -4.95
N VAL A 42 19.86 -17.80 -4.16
CA VAL A 42 18.57 -18.31 -4.66
C VAL A 42 18.02 -17.41 -5.76
N ILE A 43 18.04 -16.09 -5.59
CA ILE A 43 17.55 -15.13 -6.60
C ILE A 43 18.39 -15.20 -7.87
N ILE A 44 19.72 -15.25 -7.76
CA ILE A 44 20.62 -15.34 -8.92
C ILE A 44 20.35 -16.63 -9.71
N ASN A 45 20.24 -17.77 -9.01
CA ASN A 45 20.01 -19.08 -9.64
C ASN A 45 18.59 -19.22 -10.22
N ASN A 46 17.64 -18.38 -9.82
CA ASN A 46 16.24 -18.42 -10.25
C ASN A 46 15.79 -17.07 -10.83
N LEU A 47 16.70 -16.34 -11.49
CA LEU A 47 16.49 -14.96 -11.90
C LEU A 47 15.23 -14.77 -12.76
N GLN A 48 15.02 -15.67 -13.74
CA GLN A 48 13.86 -15.60 -14.62
C GLN A 48 12.55 -15.78 -13.83
N ARG A 49 12.50 -16.76 -12.94
CA ARG A 49 11.33 -16.98 -12.07
C ARG A 49 11.07 -15.79 -11.15
N ALA A 50 12.13 -15.20 -10.59
CA ALA A 50 12.02 -13.99 -9.77
C ALA A 50 11.54 -12.78 -10.61
N TYR A 51 11.98 -12.68 -11.86
CA TYR A 51 11.53 -11.68 -12.81
C TYR A 51 10.02 -11.83 -13.06
N ASP A 52 9.58 -13.03 -13.45
CA ASP A 52 8.19 -13.30 -13.80
C ASP A 52 7.25 -13.04 -12.61
N ALA A 53 7.64 -13.49 -11.41
CA ALA A 53 6.87 -13.27 -10.17
C ALA A 53 6.80 -11.80 -9.72
N THR A 54 7.70 -10.92 -10.19
CA THR A 54 7.77 -9.51 -9.79
C THR A 54 7.48 -8.52 -10.92
N ASN A 55 7.20 -9.02 -12.13
CA ASN A 55 7.01 -8.18 -13.31
C ASN A 55 5.77 -7.28 -13.20
N TRP A 56 4.74 -7.72 -12.47
CA TRP A 56 3.54 -6.93 -12.17
C TRP A 56 3.88 -5.54 -11.59
N ALA A 57 4.99 -5.41 -10.87
CA ALA A 57 5.41 -4.17 -10.22
C ALA A 57 5.99 -3.13 -11.20
N ARG A 58 6.35 -3.57 -12.41
CA ARG A 58 6.89 -2.74 -13.51
C ARG A 58 5.82 -2.28 -14.49
N VAL A 59 4.56 -2.66 -14.26
CA VAL A 59 3.44 -2.17 -15.06
C VAL A 59 3.37 -0.66 -14.91
N SER A 60 3.56 0.04 -16.03
CA SER A 60 3.54 1.49 -16.10
C SER A 60 2.18 2.04 -15.69
N VAL A 61 2.21 3.06 -14.84
CA VAL A 61 1.05 3.83 -14.42
C VAL A 61 1.38 5.31 -14.54
N GLY A 62 0.36 6.12 -14.84
CA GLY A 62 0.55 7.57 -14.94
C GLY A 62 0.97 8.19 -13.60
N PHE A 63 1.81 9.23 -13.65
CA PHE A 63 2.24 9.97 -12.46
C PHE A 63 1.07 10.43 -11.58
N ASN A 64 -0.03 10.86 -12.21
CA ASN A 64 -1.25 11.25 -11.49
C ASN A 64 -1.80 10.10 -10.63
N VAL A 65 -1.75 8.86 -11.11
CA VAL A 65 -2.18 7.68 -10.35
C VAL A 65 -1.26 7.43 -9.16
N LEU A 66 0.07 7.58 -9.34
CA LEU A 66 1.03 7.46 -8.25
C LEU A 66 0.74 8.47 -7.15
N VAL A 67 0.61 9.76 -7.50
CA VAL A 67 0.31 10.83 -6.54
C VAL A 67 -0.99 10.57 -5.79
N LYS A 68 -2.06 10.17 -6.50
CA LYS A 68 -3.34 9.80 -5.89
C LYS A 68 -3.19 8.64 -4.90
N LYS A 69 -2.41 7.61 -5.24
CA LYS A 69 -2.15 6.46 -4.36
C LYS A 69 -1.24 6.80 -3.17
N TRP A 70 -0.30 7.72 -3.31
CA TRP A 70 0.50 8.22 -2.19
C TRP A 70 -0.36 9.03 -1.22
N ILE A 71 -1.20 9.94 -1.75
CA ILE A 71 -2.17 10.70 -0.94
C ILE A 71 -3.07 9.73 -0.17
N LEU A 72 -3.65 8.74 -0.86
CA LEU A 72 -4.48 7.71 -0.23
C LEU A 72 -3.69 7.00 0.87
N SER A 73 -2.54 6.41 0.53
CA SER A 73 -1.72 5.63 1.48
C SER A 73 -1.36 6.38 2.76
N PHE A 74 -0.94 7.65 2.65
CA PHE A 74 -0.51 8.42 3.83
C PHE A 74 -1.67 9.03 4.61
N SER A 75 -2.75 9.43 3.94
CA SER A 75 -3.93 9.96 4.64
C SER A 75 -4.75 8.87 5.33
N SER A 76 -4.79 7.66 4.77
CA SER A 76 -5.45 6.47 5.35
C SER A 76 -4.86 6.04 6.70
N LEU A 77 -3.72 6.60 7.12
CA LEU A 77 -3.22 6.46 8.50
C LEU A 77 -4.12 7.12 9.55
N PHE A 78 -4.90 8.13 9.14
CA PHE A 78 -5.76 8.89 10.05
C PHE A 78 -7.21 8.94 9.58
N ILE A 79 -7.44 8.89 8.27
CA ILE A 79 -8.78 8.82 7.68
C ILE A 79 -8.75 8.03 6.38
N ASP A 80 -9.54 6.97 6.34
CA ASP A 80 -9.76 6.18 5.15
C ASP A 80 -11.25 6.11 4.87
N LEU A 81 -11.77 7.14 4.19
CA LEU A 81 -13.13 7.20 3.67
C LEU A 81 -13.05 7.63 2.22
N ASP A 82 -13.60 6.85 1.30
CA ASP A 82 -13.49 7.11 -0.14
C ASP A 82 -14.85 7.49 -0.73
N PHE A 83 -14.85 8.52 -1.58
CA PHE A 83 -16.00 8.94 -2.39
C PHE A 83 -15.77 8.69 -3.89
N GLY A 84 -14.82 7.82 -4.20
CA GLY A 84 -14.39 7.46 -5.55
C GLY A 84 -12.97 7.94 -5.83
N PHE A 85 -12.20 7.10 -6.52
CA PHE A 85 -10.78 7.34 -6.79
C PHE A 85 -10.51 8.64 -7.57
N ASP A 86 -11.43 9.04 -8.45
CA ASP A 86 -11.29 10.27 -9.25
C ASP A 86 -12.10 11.45 -8.71
N SER A 87 -12.80 11.27 -7.59
CA SER A 87 -13.61 12.32 -6.98
C SER A 87 -12.76 13.37 -6.28
N ILE A 88 -13.00 14.65 -6.56
CA ILE A 88 -12.30 15.75 -5.87
C ILE A 88 -12.60 15.76 -4.37
N ALA A 89 -13.80 15.34 -3.96
CA ALA A 89 -14.21 15.29 -2.56
C ALA A 89 -13.31 14.35 -1.74
N THR A 90 -12.89 13.22 -2.33
CA THR A 90 -11.94 12.27 -1.74
C THR A 90 -10.64 12.96 -1.32
N TYR A 91 -10.10 13.84 -2.17
CA TYR A 91 -8.83 14.53 -1.93
C TYR A 91 -8.98 15.72 -0.98
N LEU A 92 -10.09 16.47 -1.08
CA LEU A 92 -10.38 17.58 -0.18
C LEU A 92 -10.53 17.11 1.28
N LEU A 93 -11.20 15.97 1.50
CA LEU A 93 -11.34 15.37 2.83
C LEU A 93 -9.98 15.02 3.45
N ARG A 94 -9.01 14.60 2.63
CA ARG A 94 -7.70 14.11 3.07
C ARG A 94 -6.69 15.22 3.33
N LEU A 95 -6.89 16.38 2.72
CA LEU A 95 -5.95 17.50 2.78
C LEU A 95 -5.61 17.95 4.23
N PRO A 96 -6.57 18.10 5.15
CA PRO A 96 -6.26 18.47 6.55
C PRO A 96 -5.33 17.48 7.24
N PHE A 97 -5.47 16.19 6.97
CA PHE A 97 -4.64 15.13 7.57
C PHE A 97 -3.22 15.14 6.99
N LEU A 98 -3.08 15.39 5.69
CA LEU A 98 -1.77 15.61 5.07
C LEU A 98 -1.07 16.85 5.63
N ILE A 99 -1.82 17.93 5.90
CA ILE A 99 -1.29 19.13 6.54
C ILE A 99 -0.79 18.80 7.96
N ILE A 100 -1.55 18.02 8.74
CA ILE A 100 -1.12 17.58 10.09
C ILE A 100 0.15 16.72 10.00
N ILE A 101 0.24 15.81 9.04
CA ILE A 101 1.45 14.98 8.82
C ILE A 101 2.64 15.88 8.47
N GLY A 102 2.49 16.76 7.48
CA GLY A 102 3.54 17.67 7.05
C GLY A 102 4.00 18.58 8.19
N PHE A 103 3.05 19.07 9.00
CA PHE A 103 3.37 19.87 10.17
C PHE A 103 4.06 19.07 11.26
N GLY A 104 3.66 17.81 11.47
CA GLY A 104 4.35 16.86 12.36
C GLY A 104 5.81 16.70 11.97
N VAL A 105 6.08 16.37 10.71
CA VAL A 105 7.45 16.24 10.18
C VAL A 105 8.22 17.56 10.32
N TYR A 106 7.58 18.70 10.02
CA TYR A 106 8.18 20.01 10.23
C TYR A 106 8.58 20.26 11.69
N THR A 107 7.73 19.90 12.66
CA THR A 107 8.07 20.08 14.09
C THR A 107 9.26 19.23 14.51
N VAL A 108 9.37 17.99 14.00
CA VAL A 108 10.56 17.15 14.21
C VAL A 108 11.81 17.82 13.64
N CYS A 109 11.71 18.36 12.42
CA CYS A 109 12.80 19.10 11.79
C CYS A 109 13.22 20.35 12.57
N ARG A 110 12.27 21.06 13.19
CA ARG A 110 12.52 22.35 13.83
C ARG A 110 13.01 22.22 15.27
N TYR A 111 12.58 21.19 16.00
CA TYR A 111 12.70 21.14 17.47
C TYR A 111 13.38 19.90 18.04
N CYS A 112 13.51 18.81 17.29
CA CYS A 112 14.21 17.62 17.78
C CYS A 112 15.74 17.75 17.66
N SER A 113 16.46 17.01 18.52
CA SER A 113 17.91 16.82 18.40
C SER A 113 18.28 16.20 17.05
N ARG A 114 19.53 16.35 16.63
CA ARG A 114 20.00 15.82 15.34
C ARG A 114 19.77 14.32 15.20
N SER A 115 20.06 13.54 16.24
CA SER A 115 19.89 12.08 16.22
C SER A 115 18.43 11.67 16.06
N THR A 116 17.53 12.26 16.85
CA THR A 116 16.08 11.97 16.76
C THR A 116 15.51 12.39 15.41
N LYS A 117 15.90 13.58 14.92
CA LYS A 117 15.49 14.08 13.62
C LYS A 117 15.92 13.14 12.49
N LEU A 118 17.19 12.74 12.48
CA LEU A 118 17.71 11.83 11.47
C LEU A 118 17.00 10.49 11.52
N PHE A 119 16.80 9.91 12.71
CA PHE A 119 16.07 8.66 12.87
C PHE A 119 14.67 8.73 12.26
N VAL A 120 13.86 9.73 12.64
CA VAL A 120 12.49 9.88 12.13
C VAL A 120 12.49 10.14 10.63
N LEU A 121 13.31 11.06 10.14
CA LEU A 121 13.34 11.40 8.71
C LEU A 121 13.82 10.24 7.84
N THR A 122 14.86 9.50 8.25
CA THR A 122 15.32 8.35 7.46
C THR A 122 14.32 7.21 7.50
N SER A 123 13.63 6.99 8.62
CA SER A 123 12.55 5.99 8.71
C SER A 123 11.35 6.30 7.79
N ILE A 124 11.04 7.58 7.52
CA ILE A 124 9.99 7.97 6.58
C ILE A 124 10.52 7.95 5.14
N PHE A 125 11.58 8.71 4.87
CA PHE A 125 11.96 9.05 3.51
C PHE A 125 12.82 7.99 2.84
N VAL A 126 13.66 7.23 3.57
CA VAL A 126 14.49 6.21 2.91
C VAL A 126 13.66 5.09 2.29
N PRO A 127 12.72 4.42 3.03
CA PRO A 127 11.88 3.40 2.41
C PRO A 127 11.01 3.96 1.28
N PHE A 128 10.46 5.16 1.44
CA PHE A 128 9.65 5.81 0.41
C PHE A 128 10.46 6.09 -0.85
N ILE A 129 11.63 6.72 -0.73
CA ILE A 129 12.49 7.10 -1.86
C ILE A 129 13.00 5.87 -2.61
N ILE A 130 13.37 4.78 -1.91
CA ILE A 130 13.79 3.52 -2.53
C ILE A 130 12.69 2.96 -3.45
N LEU A 131 11.42 3.17 -3.13
CA LEU A 131 10.28 2.72 -3.94
C LEU A 131 9.90 3.72 -5.03
N VAL A 132 9.93 5.02 -4.73
CA VAL A 132 9.51 6.09 -5.64
C VAL A 132 10.51 6.31 -6.78
N ILE A 133 11.83 6.26 -6.50
CA ILE A 133 12.84 6.48 -7.54
C ILE A 133 12.64 5.51 -8.72
N PRO A 134 12.56 4.19 -8.50
CA PRO A 134 12.32 3.26 -9.60
C PRO A 134 11.03 3.56 -10.38
N ASP A 135 9.95 3.94 -9.69
CA ASP A 135 8.67 4.20 -10.34
C ASP A 135 8.71 5.47 -11.21
N LEU A 136 9.45 6.51 -10.81
CA LEU A 136 9.60 7.74 -11.58
C LEU A 136 10.53 7.60 -12.78
N PHE A 137 11.62 6.85 -12.65
CA PHE A 137 12.62 6.71 -13.72
C PHE A 137 12.31 5.58 -14.70
N TRP A 138 11.73 4.47 -14.22
CA TRP A 138 11.44 3.28 -15.03
C TRP A 138 9.94 3.01 -15.20
N SER A 139 9.07 3.95 -14.82
CA SER A 139 7.61 3.85 -14.99
C SER A 139 7.04 2.58 -14.37
N GLY A 140 7.04 2.51 -13.04
CA GLY A 140 6.52 1.38 -12.24
C GLY A 140 5.39 1.78 -11.32
N LYS A 141 4.92 0.83 -10.50
CA LYS A 141 3.84 1.08 -9.51
C LYS A 141 4.14 0.55 -8.11
N ARG A 142 5.41 0.30 -7.77
CA ARG A 142 5.83 -0.28 -6.47
C ARG A 142 5.43 0.62 -5.29
N SER A 143 5.74 1.90 -5.37
CA SER A 143 5.41 2.94 -4.39
C SER A 143 3.91 3.22 -4.28
N ALA A 144 3.11 2.81 -5.27
CA ALA A 144 1.65 2.92 -5.22
C ALA A 144 1.01 1.79 -4.38
N VAL A 145 1.76 0.74 -4.05
CA VAL A 145 1.27 -0.36 -3.22
C VAL A 145 1.52 -0.07 -1.75
N THR A 146 0.45 0.29 -1.04
CA THR A 146 0.48 0.75 0.36
C THR A 146 1.20 -0.20 1.31
N ARG A 147 1.11 -1.52 1.11
CA ARG A 147 1.80 -2.50 1.97
C ARG A 147 3.32 -2.34 1.96
N TYR A 148 3.91 -1.81 0.89
CA TYR A 148 5.34 -1.51 0.83
C TYR A 148 5.74 -0.21 1.53
N LEU A 149 4.77 0.68 1.78
CA LEU A 149 4.96 1.92 2.53
C LEU A 149 4.85 1.73 4.04
N THR A 150 4.48 0.54 4.52
CA THR A 150 4.28 0.22 5.95
C THR A 150 5.47 0.58 6.83
N SER A 151 6.69 0.44 6.33
CA SER A 151 7.92 0.86 7.03
C SER A 151 7.97 2.35 7.35
N CYS A 152 7.27 3.20 6.59
CA CYS A 152 7.24 4.65 6.80
C CYS A 152 6.28 5.03 7.95
N PHE A 153 5.22 4.25 8.16
CA PHE A 153 4.05 4.67 8.93
C PHE A 153 4.33 4.89 10.42
N PRO A 154 5.12 4.05 11.13
CA PRO A 154 5.43 4.30 12.53
C PRO A 154 6.09 5.66 12.77
N ALA A 155 7.01 6.07 11.89
CA ALA A 155 7.70 7.35 12.01
C ALA A 155 6.79 8.56 11.68
N ILE A 156 5.77 8.36 10.85
CA ILE A 156 4.71 9.36 10.64
C ILE A 156 3.86 9.53 11.90
N TYR A 157 3.41 8.42 12.52
CA TYR A 157 2.70 8.48 13.79
C TYR A 157 3.53 9.15 14.88
N LEU A 158 4.83 8.85 14.98
CA LEU A 158 5.74 9.53 15.92
C LEU A 158 5.82 11.03 15.65
N SER A 159 5.90 11.44 14.39
CA SER A 159 5.96 12.85 14.00
C SER A 159 4.69 13.62 14.41
N VAL A 160 3.52 13.01 14.19
CA VAL A 160 2.21 13.59 14.56
C VAL A 160 2.01 13.58 16.08
N ALA A 161 2.41 12.50 16.77
CA ALA A 161 2.34 12.42 18.22
C ALA A 161 3.25 13.47 18.89
N TYR A 162 4.46 13.69 18.36
CA TYR A 162 5.36 14.73 18.85
C TYR A 162 4.77 16.14 18.66
N LEU A 163 4.13 16.39 17.51
CA LEU A 163 3.38 17.63 17.28
C LEU A 163 2.33 17.84 18.37
N PHE A 164 1.44 16.88 18.61
CA PHE A 164 0.42 17.04 19.66
C PHE A 164 1.03 17.20 21.05
N SER A 165 2.03 16.40 21.41
CA SER A 165 2.74 16.52 22.70
C SER A 165 3.28 17.93 22.92
N ARG A 166 3.88 18.55 21.88
CA ARG A 166 4.45 19.90 21.97
C ARG A 166 3.39 21.00 22.13
N TYR A 167 2.24 20.85 21.47
CA TYR A 167 1.21 21.89 21.45
C TYR A 167 0.16 21.72 22.56
N LEU A 168 0.04 20.52 23.12
CA LEU A 168 -0.76 20.22 24.32
C LEU A 168 0.03 20.37 25.61
N GLY A 169 1.34 20.06 25.59
CA GLY A 169 2.24 20.22 26.73
C GLY A 169 2.44 21.69 27.08
N GLY A 170 2.01 22.09 28.29
CA GLY A 170 2.10 23.48 28.77
C GLY A 170 3.49 23.95 29.21
N ASN A 171 4.51 23.08 29.12
CA ASN A 171 5.83 23.34 29.67
C ASN A 171 6.80 23.54 28.50
N ASN A 172 7.31 24.77 28.33
CA ASN A 172 8.61 25.15 27.72
C ASN A 172 8.62 26.55 27.07
N VAL A 173 7.61 27.39 27.28
CA VAL A 173 7.70 28.80 26.91
C VAL A 173 7.55 29.62 28.19
N SER A 174 8.70 30.00 28.75
CA SER A 174 8.84 30.89 29.89
C SER A 174 8.29 32.27 29.55
N HIS A 175 7.01 32.55 29.82
CA HIS A 175 6.48 33.90 29.60
C HIS A 175 5.46 34.37 30.65
N GLN A 176 5.54 35.69 30.88
CA GLN A 176 4.77 36.54 31.79
C GLN A 176 3.25 36.40 31.59
N LEU A 177 2.48 36.86 32.59
CA LEU A 177 1.02 36.69 32.74
C LEU A 177 0.18 36.92 31.46
N GLY A 178 0.58 37.80 30.54
CA GLY A 178 -0.12 38.08 29.28
C GLY A 178 -0.17 36.91 28.28
N ASP A 179 0.83 36.02 28.28
CA ASP A 179 0.88 34.87 27.35
C ASP A 179 0.04 33.68 27.81
N ARG A 180 -0.43 33.66 29.06
CA ARG A 180 -1.20 32.52 29.59
C ARG A 180 -2.58 32.38 28.92
N LEU A 181 -3.22 33.48 28.56
CA LEU A 181 -4.54 33.46 27.90
C LEU A 181 -4.45 32.96 26.45
N SER A 182 -3.39 33.34 25.72
CA SER A 182 -3.13 32.87 24.34
C SER A 182 -2.76 31.39 24.30
N LEU A 183 -1.98 30.93 25.28
CA LEU A 183 -1.59 29.52 25.43
C LEU A 183 -2.79 28.62 25.76
N PHE A 184 -3.72 29.09 26.60
CA PHE A 184 -4.93 28.34 26.93
C PHE A 184 -5.84 28.16 25.71
N SER A 185 -5.99 29.21 24.90
CA SER A 185 -6.72 29.15 23.63
C SER A 185 -6.04 28.20 22.62
N ARG A 186 -4.72 28.26 22.51
CA ARG A 186 -3.92 27.35 21.68
C ARG A 186 -4.07 25.89 22.12
N GLN A 187 -3.94 25.57 23.40
CA GLN A 187 -4.10 24.21 23.90
C GLN A 187 -5.51 23.68 23.64
N LYS A 188 -6.55 24.49 23.86
CA LYS A 188 -7.94 24.12 23.53
C LYS A 188 -8.09 23.79 22.05
N PHE A 189 -7.54 24.63 21.16
CA PHE A 189 -7.55 24.36 19.72
C PHE A 189 -6.89 23.01 19.40
N TRP A 190 -5.69 22.73 19.92
CA TRP A 190 -5.00 21.45 19.66
C TRP A 190 -5.69 20.24 20.28
N ARG A 191 -6.43 20.40 21.39
CA ARG A 191 -7.30 19.36 21.95
C ARG A 191 -8.45 19.03 21.00
N VAL A 192 -9.08 20.05 20.42
CA VAL A 192 -10.15 19.87 19.42
C VAL A 192 -9.60 19.19 18.18
N VAL A 193 -8.45 19.64 17.65
CA VAL A 193 -7.79 19.00 16.50
C VAL A 193 -7.46 17.53 16.79
N LEU A 194 -6.94 17.22 17.98
CA LEU A 194 -6.66 15.84 18.37
C LEU A 194 -7.94 15.00 18.46
N ALA A 195 -9.00 15.54 19.08
CA ALA A 195 -10.29 14.87 19.20
C ALA A 195 -10.90 14.57 17.82
N ILE A 196 -10.85 15.52 16.88
CA ILE A 196 -11.30 15.32 15.50
C ILE A 196 -10.47 14.22 14.81
N LEU A 197 -9.15 14.27 14.93
CA LEU A 197 -8.26 13.29 14.32
C LEU A 197 -8.54 11.86 14.83
N LEU A 198 -8.63 11.69 16.16
CA LEU A 198 -8.92 10.39 16.77
C LEU A 198 -10.31 9.89 16.40
N THR A 199 -11.32 10.78 16.41
CA THR A 199 -12.70 10.41 16.03
C THR A 199 -12.76 9.97 14.58
N ALA A 200 -12.11 10.71 13.66
CA ALA A 200 -12.03 10.34 12.26
C ALA A 200 -11.35 8.98 12.05
N SER A 201 -10.25 8.71 12.76
CA SER A 201 -9.55 7.43 12.70
C SER A 201 -10.41 6.27 13.21
N ILE A 202 -11.08 6.46 14.35
CA ILE A 202 -11.96 5.43 14.92
C ILE A 202 -13.12 5.16 13.96
N LEU A 203 -13.81 6.20 13.46
CA LEU A 203 -14.91 6.05 12.51
C LEU A 203 -14.47 5.31 11.24
N SER A 204 -13.32 5.68 10.68
CA SER A 204 -12.76 5.02 9.50
C SER A 204 -12.46 3.55 9.76
N CYS A 205 -11.80 3.22 10.89
CA CYS A 205 -11.54 1.84 11.30
C CYS A 205 -12.85 1.06 11.52
N SER A 206 -13.85 1.66 12.16
CA SER A 206 -15.15 1.04 12.40
C SER A 206 -15.88 0.72 11.10
N ILE A 207 -15.92 1.65 10.15
CA ILE A 207 -16.52 1.43 8.83
C ILE A 207 -15.78 0.32 8.08
N SER A 208 -14.44 0.35 8.10
CA SER A 208 -13.63 -0.70 7.47
C SER A 208 -13.88 -2.08 8.11
N ALA A 209 -14.02 -2.15 9.45
CA ALA A 209 -14.21 -3.40 10.17
C ALA A 209 -15.54 -4.09 9.90
N VAL A 210 -16.60 -3.33 9.57
CA VAL A 210 -17.93 -3.89 9.23
C VAL A 210 -18.14 -4.06 7.72
N SER A 211 -17.16 -3.67 6.89
CA SER A 211 -17.24 -3.81 5.44
C SER A 211 -16.75 -5.19 5.01
N ASP A 212 -17.39 -5.77 3.98
CA ASP A 212 -16.97 -7.06 3.40
C ASP A 212 -15.53 -7.03 2.86
N THR A 213 -15.09 -5.86 2.40
CA THR A 213 -13.81 -5.67 1.70
C THR A 213 -13.35 -4.21 1.79
N TRP A 214 -12.12 -3.95 1.37
CA TRP A 214 -11.55 -2.60 1.36
C TRP A 214 -10.55 -2.42 0.21
N TRP A 215 -10.29 -1.18 -0.23
CA TRP A 215 -9.51 -0.90 -1.46
C TRP A 215 -8.08 -1.47 -1.45
N ASN A 216 -7.53 -1.79 -0.28
CA ASN A 216 -6.20 -2.38 -0.12
C ASN A 216 -6.20 -3.92 -0.27
N LYS A 217 -7.37 -4.55 -0.50
CA LYS A 217 -7.54 -6.00 -0.69
C LYS A 217 -7.39 -6.48 -2.14
N THR A 218 -6.98 -5.62 -3.08
CA THR A 218 -6.68 -6.04 -4.46
C THR A 218 -5.66 -7.20 -4.48
N PRO A 219 -5.90 -8.28 -5.24
CA PRO A 219 -6.97 -8.43 -6.25
C PRO A 219 -8.36 -8.79 -5.71
N SER A 220 -8.42 -9.38 -4.52
CA SER A 220 -9.61 -9.93 -3.85
C SER A 220 -10.69 -8.93 -3.42
N TYR A 221 -10.68 -7.70 -3.94
CA TYR A 221 -11.62 -6.66 -3.55
C TYR A 221 -13.07 -7.11 -3.76
N PHE A 222 -13.37 -7.72 -4.91
CA PHE A 222 -14.74 -8.09 -5.28
C PHE A 222 -15.19 -9.47 -4.80
N ASN A 223 -14.36 -10.23 -4.08
CA ASN A 223 -14.65 -11.64 -3.76
C ASN A 223 -15.98 -11.82 -3.01
N ALA A 224 -16.32 -10.92 -2.09
CA ALA A 224 -17.60 -11.00 -1.39
C ALA A 224 -18.82 -10.79 -2.30
N GLU A 225 -18.73 -9.87 -3.27
CA GLU A 225 -19.80 -9.66 -4.25
C GLU A 225 -19.87 -10.83 -5.24
N VAL A 226 -18.72 -11.31 -5.70
CA VAL A 226 -18.61 -12.49 -6.58
C VAL A 226 -19.23 -13.72 -5.93
N ALA A 227 -18.88 -14.01 -4.67
CA ALA A 227 -19.44 -15.14 -3.92
C ALA A 227 -20.96 -15.02 -3.78
N LYS A 228 -21.48 -13.84 -3.42
CA LYS A 228 -22.94 -13.59 -3.33
C LYS A 228 -23.67 -13.87 -4.64
N LYS A 229 -23.04 -13.64 -5.80
CA LYS A 229 -23.63 -13.92 -7.12
C LYS A 229 -23.58 -15.39 -7.48
N ILE A 230 -22.49 -16.08 -7.17
CA ILE A 230 -22.32 -17.50 -7.47
C ILE A 230 -23.23 -18.34 -6.56
N ASN A 231 -23.23 -18.08 -5.25
CA ASN A 231 -24.02 -18.83 -4.27
C ASN A 231 -25.54 -18.65 -4.45
N ALA A 232 -25.98 -17.70 -5.27
CA ALA A 232 -27.40 -17.50 -5.60
C ALA A 232 -27.93 -18.53 -6.62
N SER A 233 -27.05 -19.32 -7.24
CA SER A 233 -27.39 -20.35 -8.22
C SER A 233 -27.32 -21.75 -7.59
N ASP A 234 -28.16 -22.67 -8.07
CA ASP A 234 -28.15 -24.06 -7.61
C ASP A 234 -27.05 -24.86 -8.32
N TYR A 235 -26.09 -25.39 -7.54
CA TYR A 235 -24.96 -26.20 -8.02
C TYR A 235 -24.18 -25.57 -9.21
N PRO A 236 -23.69 -24.32 -9.07
CA PRO A 236 -23.03 -23.62 -10.16
C PRO A 236 -21.62 -24.17 -10.39
N LEU A 237 -21.14 -24.05 -11.62
CA LEU A 237 -19.76 -24.32 -11.99
C LEU A 237 -18.98 -23.01 -12.10
N LEU A 238 -17.98 -22.80 -11.24
CA LEU A 238 -17.03 -21.70 -11.35
C LEU A 238 -15.77 -22.16 -12.10
N LEU A 239 -15.58 -21.60 -13.28
CA LEU A 239 -14.42 -21.82 -14.12
C LEU A 239 -13.42 -20.68 -13.92
N SER A 240 -12.16 -21.01 -13.61
CA SER A 240 -11.07 -20.04 -13.51
C SER A 240 -9.82 -20.62 -14.14
N ASP A 241 -9.11 -19.83 -14.94
CA ASP A 241 -7.73 -20.13 -15.32
C ASP A 241 -6.73 -19.34 -14.46
N ILE A 242 -5.45 -19.37 -14.85
CA ILE A 242 -4.38 -18.67 -14.14
C ILE A 242 -4.48 -17.13 -14.24
N GLY A 243 -5.30 -16.59 -15.14
CA GLY A 243 -5.41 -15.15 -15.41
C GLY A 243 -4.20 -14.56 -16.15
N ASP A 244 -4.39 -13.38 -16.76
CA ASP A 244 -3.32 -12.67 -17.48
C ASP A 244 -2.21 -12.15 -16.53
N ASP A 245 -2.54 -11.92 -15.25
CA ASP A 245 -1.64 -11.39 -14.23
C ASP A 245 -1.12 -12.46 -13.25
N TYR A 246 -1.45 -13.73 -13.49
CA TYR A 246 -1.09 -14.89 -12.66
C TYR A 246 -1.62 -14.84 -11.21
N THR A 247 -2.64 -14.01 -10.92
CA THR A 247 -3.18 -13.85 -9.56
C THR A 247 -4.40 -14.71 -9.27
N ASN A 248 -5.10 -15.20 -10.29
CA ASN A 248 -6.39 -15.87 -10.12
C ASN A 248 -6.34 -17.08 -9.20
N ILE A 249 -5.29 -17.92 -9.25
CA ILE A 249 -5.17 -19.09 -8.37
C ILE A 249 -5.24 -18.66 -6.90
N GLY A 250 -4.43 -17.66 -6.52
CA GLY A 250 -4.39 -17.15 -5.15
C GLY A 250 -5.71 -16.49 -4.76
N ASP A 251 -6.35 -15.82 -5.71
CA ASP A 251 -7.61 -15.12 -5.48
C ASP A 251 -8.80 -16.08 -5.33
N VAL A 252 -8.85 -17.15 -6.13
CA VAL A 252 -9.84 -18.23 -6.01
C VAL A 252 -9.70 -18.98 -4.70
N ILE A 253 -8.48 -19.22 -4.22
CA ILE A 253 -8.26 -19.78 -2.87
C ILE A 253 -8.86 -18.87 -1.80
N SER A 254 -8.75 -17.54 -1.96
CA SER A 254 -9.41 -16.61 -1.03
C SER A 254 -10.93 -16.61 -1.20
N LEU A 255 -11.42 -16.73 -2.43
CA LEU A 255 -12.84 -16.76 -2.75
C LEU A 255 -13.52 -18.04 -2.24
N SER A 256 -12.83 -19.19 -2.26
CA SER A 256 -13.39 -20.48 -1.87
C SER A 256 -13.87 -20.54 -0.42
N TYR A 257 -13.34 -19.68 0.46
CA TYR A 257 -13.84 -19.54 1.84
C TYR A 257 -15.22 -18.87 1.94
N LEU A 258 -15.68 -18.24 0.86
CA LEU A 258 -16.97 -17.54 0.78
C LEU A 258 -17.98 -18.28 -0.09
N LEU A 259 -17.56 -19.31 -0.81
CA LEU A 259 -18.43 -20.11 -1.68
C LEU A 259 -19.17 -21.17 -0.85
N ASP A 260 -20.39 -21.49 -1.26
CA ASP A 260 -21.18 -22.56 -0.65
C ASP A 260 -20.63 -23.94 -1.08
N ASP A 261 -20.90 -24.98 -0.27
CA ASP A 261 -20.39 -26.35 -0.50
C ASP A 261 -20.87 -26.99 -1.81
N ASN A 262 -21.93 -26.45 -2.42
CA ASN A 262 -22.50 -26.92 -3.69
C ASN A 262 -21.81 -26.34 -4.93
N VAL A 263 -20.92 -25.34 -4.77
CA VAL A 263 -20.21 -24.70 -5.88
C VAL A 263 -19.09 -25.60 -6.39
N GLN A 264 -19.13 -25.98 -7.66
CA GLN A 264 -18.09 -26.78 -8.29
C GLN A 264 -17.00 -25.88 -8.86
N LEU A 265 -15.73 -26.22 -8.63
CA LEU A 265 -14.59 -25.45 -9.13
C LEU A 265 -13.88 -26.20 -10.25
N LEU A 266 -13.77 -25.56 -11.43
CA LEU A 266 -12.95 -26.04 -12.54
C LEU A 266 -11.75 -25.09 -12.75
N LEU A 267 -10.59 -25.51 -12.23
CA LEU A 267 -9.36 -24.72 -12.25
C LEU A 267 -8.43 -25.15 -13.40
N LEU A 268 -8.18 -24.24 -14.33
CA LEU A 268 -7.45 -24.52 -15.57
C LEU A 268 -6.02 -23.98 -15.50
N ILE A 269 -5.03 -24.88 -15.55
CA ILE A 269 -3.60 -24.51 -15.53
C ILE A 269 -3.04 -24.37 -16.97
N GLN A 270 -3.59 -25.13 -17.92
CA GLN A 270 -3.25 -25.08 -19.34
C GLN A 270 -4.54 -24.98 -20.16
N LEU A 271 -4.41 -24.75 -21.48
CA LEU A 271 -5.50 -24.62 -22.43
C LEU A 271 -6.36 -25.89 -22.34
N ALA A 272 -7.40 -25.83 -21.52
CA ALA A 272 -8.14 -27.01 -21.16
C ALA A 272 -9.17 -27.31 -22.23
N ASN A 273 -9.36 -28.60 -22.45
CA ASN A 273 -10.44 -29.11 -23.26
C ASN A 273 -11.77 -28.75 -22.59
N LEU A 274 -12.37 -27.64 -23.01
CA LEU A 274 -13.70 -27.16 -22.56
C LEU A 274 -14.82 -28.16 -22.90
N GLU A 275 -14.52 -29.33 -23.45
CA GLU A 275 -15.48 -30.43 -23.67
C GLU A 275 -15.96 -31.07 -22.37
N MET A 276 -15.24 -30.92 -21.26
CA MET A 276 -15.66 -31.43 -19.95
C MET A 276 -16.76 -30.57 -19.29
N VAL A 277 -17.10 -29.43 -19.87
CA VAL A 277 -18.13 -28.52 -19.32
C VAL A 277 -19.49 -28.93 -19.90
N THR A 278 -20.36 -29.51 -19.06
CA THR A 278 -21.72 -29.90 -19.41
C THR A 278 -22.71 -28.75 -19.20
N SER A 279 -23.82 -28.76 -19.94
CA SER A 279 -24.81 -27.67 -20.00
C SER A 279 -25.85 -27.67 -18.86
N GLU A 280 -25.79 -28.62 -17.93
CA GLU A 280 -26.84 -28.79 -16.91
C GLU A 280 -26.73 -27.80 -15.75
N SER A 281 -25.55 -27.20 -15.54
CA SER A 281 -25.29 -26.25 -14.45
C SER A 281 -25.12 -24.83 -14.98
N GLU A 282 -25.49 -23.83 -14.17
CA GLU A 282 -25.14 -22.43 -14.48
C GLU A 282 -23.62 -22.24 -14.36
N ILE A 283 -22.99 -21.73 -15.44
CA ILE A 283 -21.54 -21.60 -15.52
C ILE A 283 -21.15 -20.15 -15.30
N PHE A 284 -20.28 -19.94 -14.32
CA PHE A 284 -19.59 -18.68 -14.08
C PHE A 284 -18.13 -18.79 -14.48
N VAL A 285 -17.58 -17.70 -14.99
CA VAL A 285 -16.18 -17.57 -15.37
C VAL A 285 -15.58 -16.44 -14.56
N PHE A 286 -14.54 -16.74 -13.78
CA PHE A 286 -13.85 -15.78 -12.92
C PHE A 286 -12.60 -15.23 -13.62
N ARG A 287 -12.54 -13.91 -13.78
CA ARG A 287 -11.38 -13.15 -14.32
C ARG A 287 -10.63 -13.88 -15.46
N PRO A 288 -11.31 -14.33 -16.55
CA PRO A 288 -10.68 -15.18 -17.55
C PRO A 288 -9.52 -14.47 -18.24
N SER A 289 -8.42 -15.19 -18.47
CA SER A 289 -7.36 -14.68 -19.34
C SER A 289 -7.85 -14.45 -20.76
N ARG A 290 -7.09 -13.68 -21.55
CA ARG A 290 -7.38 -13.51 -22.99
C ARG A 290 -7.42 -14.84 -23.73
N LYS A 291 -6.55 -15.79 -23.36
CA LYS A 291 -6.50 -17.12 -23.99
C LYS A 291 -7.79 -17.90 -23.73
N LEU A 292 -8.31 -17.84 -22.50
CA LEU A 292 -9.57 -18.48 -22.15
C LEU A 292 -10.75 -17.82 -22.85
N LEU A 293 -10.78 -16.48 -22.91
CA LEU A 293 -11.79 -15.74 -23.66
C LEU A 293 -11.80 -16.12 -25.16
N GLU A 294 -10.64 -16.27 -25.79
CA GLU A 294 -10.51 -16.70 -27.19
C GLU A 294 -11.01 -18.15 -27.38
N ALA A 295 -10.66 -19.06 -26.47
CA ALA A 295 -11.14 -20.44 -26.51
C ALA A 295 -12.66 -20.55 -26.35
N MET A 296 -13.26 -19.73 -25.48
CA MET A 296 -14.72 -19.65 -25.30
C MET A 296 -15.42 -19.09 -26.54
N LYS A 297 -14.86 -18.04 -27.16
CA LYS A 297 -15.38 -17.51 -28.42
C LYS A 297 -15.32 -18.51 -29.56
N ALA A 298 -14.26 -19.33 -29.63
CA ALA A 298 -14.13 -20.39 -30.62
C ALA A 298 -15.23 -21.47 -30.46
N LYS A 299 -15.74 -21.66 -29.24
CA LYS A 299 -16.91 -22.50 -28.93
C LYS A 299 -18.26 -21.78 -29.04
N GLN A 300 -18.28 -20.53 -29.52
CA GLN A 300 -19.50 -19.70 -29.61
C GLN A 300 -20.20 -19.46 -28.27
N TRP A 301 -19.45 -19.50 -27.16
CA TRP A 301 -20.01 -19.19 -25.85
C TRP A 301 -20.18 -17.69 -25.68
N GLU A 302 -21.38 -17.25 -25.33
CA GLU A 302 -21.66 -15.85 -25.02
C GLU A 302 -21.38 -15.58 -23.53
N LEU A 303 -20.70 -14.47 -23.24
CA LEU A 303 -20.31 -14.08 -21.89
C LEU A 303 -21.04 -12.81 -21.47
N LYS A 304 -21.88 -12.93 -20.45
CA LYS A 304 -22.58 -11.79 -19.84
C LYS A 304 -21.89 -11.40 -18.54
N SER A 305 -21.40 -10.16 -18.45
CA SER A 305 -20.79 -9.68 -17.20
C SER A 305 -21.84 -9.59 -16.09
N VAL A 306 -21.52 -10.19 -14.94
CA VAL A 306 -22.36 -10.20 -13.73
C VAL A 306 -21.78 -9.29 -12.66
N VAL A 307 -20.46 -9.32 -12.51
CA VAL A 307 -19.68 -8.37 -11.71
C VAL A 307 -18.65 -7.77 -12.65
N ALA A 308 -18.66 -6.44 -12.77
CA ALA A 308 -17.94 -5.72 -13.82
C ALA A 308 -16.45 -6.05 -13.81
N GLY A 309 -15.98 -6.74 -14.85
CA GLY A 309 -14.56 -7.09 -15.02
C GLY A 309 -14.05 -8.23 -14.12
N GLU A 310 -14.90 -8.85 -13.32
CA GLU A 310 -14.49 -9.87 -12.34
C GLU A 310 -15.20 -11.21 -12.55
N LEU A 311 -16.50 -11.18 -12.88
CA LEU A 311 -17.32 -12.37 -13.04
C LEU A 311 -18.21 -12.27 -14.28
N TRP A 312 -18.24 -13.35 -15.05
CA TRP A 312 -19.10 -13.51 -16.22
C TRP A 312 -19.94 -14.76 -16.06
N ARG A 313 -21.17 -14.73 -16.56
CA ARG A 313 -22.03 -15.89 -16.75
C ARG A 313 -21.93 -16.32 -18.20
N VAL A 314 -21.83 -17.62 -18.45
CA VAL A 314 -21.87 -18.20 -19.79
C VAL A 314 -23.32 -18.43 -20.18
N ASP A 315 -23.68 -17.98 -21.38
CA ASP A 315 -24.89 -18.39 -22.07
C ASP A 315 -24.49 -19.33 -23.21
N ILE A 316 -24.90 -20.59 -23.10
CA ILE A 316 -24.66 -21.59 -24.15
C ILE A 316 -25.92 -21.59 -25.00
N SER A 317 -25.89 -20.87 -26.12
CA SER A 317 -26.93 -21.00 -27.14
C SER A 317 -26.89 -22.43 -27.68
N ASN A 318 -27.92 -23.22 -27.37
CA ASN A 318 -28.18 -24.51 -28.03
C ASN A 318 -28.42 -24.33 -29.53
#